data_AF-A0A261C6Z2-F1
#
_entry.id   AF-A0A261C6Z2-F1
#
_cell.length_a   1.000
_cell.length_b   1.000
_cell.length_c   1.000
_cell.angle_alpha   90.00
_cell.angle_beta   90.00
_cell.angle_gamma   90.00
#
_symmetry.space_group_name_H-M   'P 1'
#
loop_
_entity.id
_entity.type
_entity.pdbx_description
1 polymer ?
#
loop_
_entity_poly.entity_id
_entity_poly.type
_entity_poly.pdbx_seq_one_letter_code
_entity_poly.pdbx_strand_id
1 'polypeptide(L)'
;TAFTWPKRHYDSDEKREERRKKRDEEKERKRKEKLEKKRKNRMSDKRRDKLEILIRELTPEKASIGAAMVWCIENAKYAKEISECLLESLQLDETPLHRKIARLYLINDILSNCVQKAIRDASLYRSHFEAIFEKIFVALGKTYQSIPSRIKMDQFQQRVMNVFRHFDDVALYPTEKLIMNQNIFLGLVEYGKEKSEEKEPEDDDEEEEDLDGMPLDERDQKKMSLYDDEDDIDGVPLEEVVGPSTSAKEIPKDRSNQSKELARNIWKDGYKMSMVMMMVS
;
A
#
# COMPACT_ATOMS: atom_id res chain seq x y z
N THR A 1 -16.49 68.20 35.22
CA THR A 1 -15.56 67.20 34.66
C THR A 1 -16.11 66.74 33.32
N ALA A 2 -15.55 67.23 32.20
CA ALA A 2 -15.98 66.82 30.87
C ALA A 2 -15.16 65.60 30.42
N PHE A 3 -15.83 64.48 30.19
CA PHE A 3 -15.23 63.22 29.76
C PHE A 3 -14.96 63.27 28.26
N THR A 4 -13.71 63.46 27.85
CA THR A 4 -13.31 63.43 26.43
C THR A 4 -13.10 61.99 26.00
N TRP A 5 -13.94 61.50 25.09
CA TRP A 5 -13.76 60.20 24.45
C TRP A 5 -12.55 60.23 23.50
N PRO A 6 -11.70 59.17 23.45
CA PRO A 6 -10.63 59.08 22.47
C PRO A 6 -11.20 59.06 21.05
N LYS A 7 -10.64 59.88 20.15
CA LYS A 7 -10.98 59.85 18.72
C LYS A 7 -10.74 58.43 18.18
N ARG A 8 -11.81 57.73 17.81
CA ARG A 8 -11.72 56.46 17.07
C ARG A 8 -11.03 56.75 15.74
N HIS A 9 -9.86 56.13 15.56
CA HIS A 9 -9.10 56.18 14.31
C HIS A 9 -9.90 55.38 13.26
N TYR A 10 -10.67 56.07 12.41
CA TYR A 10 -11.28 55.43 11.24
C TYR A 10 -10.14 55.04 10.30
N ASP A 11 -9.83 53.74 10.22
CA ASP A 11 -8.98 53.22 9.15
C ASP A 11 -9.77 53.44 7.86
N SER A 12 -9.25 54.25 6.93
CA SER A 12 -9.92 54.53 5.65
C SER A 12 -10.24 53.20 4.95
N ASP A 13 -11.41 53.10 4.32
CA ASP A 13 -11.80 51.90 3.55
C ASP A 13 -10.70 51.50 2.55
N GLU A 14 -9.99 52.48 2.01
CA GLU A 14 -8.82 52.32 1.14
C GLU A 14 -7.66 51.57 1.83
N LYS A 15 -7.35 51.88 3.10
CA LYS A 15 -6.32 51.16 3.87
C LYS A 15 -6.77 49.73 4.18
N ARG A 16 -8.07 49.52 4.42
CA ARG A 16 -8.64 48.18 4.65
C ARG A 16 -8.56 47.33 3.38
N GLU A 17 -8.86 47.94 2.23
CA GLU A 17 -8.77 47.31 0.91
C GLU A 17 -7.32 47.01 0.50
N GLU A 18 -6.39 47.93 0.76
CA GLU A 18 -4.96 47.71 0.53
C GLU A 18 -4.41 46.56 1.38
N ARG A 19 -4.81 46.46 2.65
CA ARG A 19 -4.48 45.30 3.51
C ARG A 19 -5.07 43.99 3.00
N ARG A 20 -6.28 44.01 2.41
CA ARG A 20 -6.88 42.83 1.77
C ARG A 20 -6.08 42.40 0.56
N LYS A 21 -5.77 43.35 -0.34
CA LYS A 21 -4.99 43.10 -1.55
C LYS A 21 -3.61 42.53 -1.25
N LYS A 22 -2.86 43.13 -0.30
CA LYS A 22 -1.56 42.60 0.15
C LYS A 22 -1.64 41.17 0.68
N ARG A 23 -2.67 40.85 1.46
CA ARG A 23 -2.89 39.50 1.98
C ARG A 23 -3.23 38.50 0.88
N ASP A 24 -4.01 38.89 -0.12
CA ASP A 24 -4.39 38.00 -1.21
C ASP A 24 -3.22 37.78 -2.19
N GLU A 25 -2.41 38.80 -2.47
CA GLU A 25 -1.14 38.68 -3.19
C GLU A 25 -0.15 37.75 -2.45
N GLU A 26 -0.04 37.87 -1.13
CA GLU A 26 0.80 36.97 -0.31
C GLU A 26 0.30 35.52 -0.35
N LYS A 27 -1.03 35.31 -0.27
CA LYS A 27 -1.64 33.97 -0.41
C LYS A 27 -1.35 33.39 -1.79
N GLU A 28 -1.47 34.18 -2.86
CA GLU A 28 -1.21 33.73 -4.23
C GLU A 28 0.27 33.37 -4.42
N ARG A 29 1.19 34.20 -3.90
CA ARG A 29 2.63 33.91 -3.89
C ARG A 29 2.92 32.59 -3.17
N LYS A 30 2.39 32.40 -1.96
CA LYS A 30 2.52 31.14 -1.19
C LYS A 30 1.94 29.95 -1.94
N ARG A 31 0.83 30.13 -2.68
CA ARG A 31 0.21 29.07 -3.50
C ARG A 31 1.09 28.70 -4.70
N LYS A 32 1.65 29.69 -5.42
CA LYS A 32 2.58 29.48 -6.54
C LYS A 32 3.85 28.76 -6.08
N GLU A 33 4.43 29.19 -4.97
CA GLU A 33 5.62 28.56 -4.38
C GLU A 33 5.37 27.10 -3.98
N LYS A 34 4.22 26.81 -3.35
CA LYS A 34 3.78 25.43 -3.05
C LYS A 34 3.62 24.60 -4.32
N LEU A 35 3.05 25.16 -5.39
CA LEU A 35 2.84 24.45 -6.65
C LEU A 35 4.17 24.15 -7.35
N GLU A 36 5.11 25.10 -7.38
CA GLU A 36 6.45 24.86 -7.90
C GLU A 36 7.20 23.79 -7.12
N LYS A 37 7.13 23.83 -5.78
CA LYS A 37 7.72 22.80 -4.93
C LYS A 37 7.11 21.42 -5.21
N LYS A 38 5.79 21.35 -5.41
CA LYS A 38 5.11 20.10 -5.84
C LYS A 38 5.60 19.62 -7.20
N ARG A 39 5.76 20.51 -8.19
CA ARG A 39 6.29 20.15 -9.52
C ARG A 39 7.72 19.64 -9.46
N LYS A 40 8.58 20.29 -8.67
CA LYS A 40 9.97 19.87 -8.46
C LYS A 40 10.09 18.54 -7.71
N ASN A 41 9.11 18.22 -6.85
CA ASN A 41 9.05 16.96 -6.11
C ASN A 41 8.37 15.83 -6.89
N ARG A 42 7.94 16.04 -8.15
CA ARG A 42 7.41 14.96 -8.98
C ARG A 42 8.54 14.14 -9.60
N MET A 43 8.40 12.83 -9.61
CA MET A 43 9.28 11.90 -10.30
C MET A 43 9.19 12.12 -11.81
N SER A 44 10.34 12.10 -12.51
CA SER A 44 10.37 12.13 -13.98
C SER A 44 9.77 10.85 -14.55
N ASP A 45 9.14 10.92 -15.72
CA ASP A 45 8.46 9.76 -16.33
C ASP A 45 9.40 8.57 -16.51
N LYS A 46 10.65 8.78 -16.99
CA LYS A 46 11.68 7.71 -17.09
C LYS A 46 11.95 6.95 -15.78
N ARG A 47 11.86 7.62 -14.63
CA ARG A 47 12.05 6.98 -13.31
C ARG A 47 10.79 6.24 -12.86
N ARG A 48 9.62 6.77 -13.22
CA ARG A 48 8.32 6.11 -13.01
C ARG A 48 8.26 4.80 -13.81
N ASP A 49 8.60 4.83 -15.10
CA ASP A 49 8.68 3.64 -15.95
C ASP A 49 9.61 2.58 -15.36
N LYS A 50 10.78 3.02 -14.85
CA LYS A 50 11.74 2.13 -14.18
C LYS A 50 11.17 1.50 -12.90
N LEU A 51 10.44 2.27 -12.09
CA LEU A 51 9.77 1.77 -10.89
C LEU A 51 8.72 0.71 -11.24
N GLU A 52 7.89 0.99 -12.24
CA GLU A 52 6.83 0.08 -12.68
C GLU A 52 7.40 -1.24 -13.20
N ILE A 53 8.45 -1.21 -14.01
CA ILE A 53 9.17 -2.41 -14.47
C ILE A 53 9.69 -3.20 -13.27
N LEU A 54 10.36 -2.53 -12.34
CA LEU A 54 10.92 -3.14 -11.13
C LEU A 54 9.84 -3.82 -10.27
N ILE A 55 8.68 -3.20 -10.09
CA ILE A 55 7.53 -3.76 -9.35
C ILE A 55 6.87 -4.92 -10.11
N ARG A 56 6.87 -4.87 -11.45
CA ARG A 56 6.27 -5.91 -12.31
C ARG A 56 7.12 -7.17 -12.34
N GLU A 57 8.45 -7.02 -12.26
CA GLU A 57 9.43 -8.11 -12.27
C GLU A 57 9.82 -8.62 -10.87
N LEU A 58 9.27 -8.02 -9.80
CA LEU A 58 9.62 -8.30 -8.40
C LEU A 58 9.25 -9.72 -7.94
N THR A 59 10.23 -10.54 -7.57
CA THR A 59 10.00 -11.90 -7.04
C THR A 59 10.09 -11.89 -5.51
N PRO A 60 9.49 -12.86 -4.79
CA PRO A 60 9.61 -12.94 -3.33
C PRO A 60 11.02 -13.37 -2.86
N GLU A 61 12.01 -13.36 -3.74
CA GLU A 61 13.38 -13.72 -3.42
C GLU A 61 14.14 -12.55 -2.81
N LYS A 62 14.93 -12.84 -1.78
CA LYS A 62 15.80 -11.90 -1.07
C LYS A 62 16.62 -10.98 -1.99
N ALA A 63 17.22 -11.52 -3.04
CA ALA A 63 18.04 -10.73 -3.97
C ALA A 63 17.20 -9.73 -4.78
N SER A 64 16.00 -10.13 -5.22
CA SER A 64 15.07 -9.29 -5.96
C SER A 64 14.54 -8.16 -5.08
N ILE A 65 14.04 -8.50 -3.87
CA ILE A 65 13.54 -7.52 -2.90
C ILE A 65 14.63 -6.54 -2.47
N GLY A 66 15.83 -7.04 -2.15
CA GLY A 66 16.95 -6.19 -1.71
C GLY A 66 17.38 -5.17 -2.78
N ALA A 67 17.48 -5.60 -4.03
CA ALA A 67 17.81 -4.69 -5.14
C ALA A 67 16.72 -3.63 -5.35
N ALA A 68 15.45 -4.04 -5.25
CA ALA A 68 14.30 -3.13 -5.32
C ALA A 68 14.30 -2.11 -4.18
N MET A 69 14.52 -2.57 -2.95
CA MET A 69 14.55 -1.72 -1.75
C MET A 69 15.65 -0.66 -1.85
N VAL A 70 16.87 -1.04 -2.25
CA VAL A 70 17.97 -0.08 -2.44
C VAL A 70 17.57 1.02 -3.41
N TRP A 71 16.97 0.66 -4.55
CA TRP A 71 16.48 1.65 -5.51
C TRP A 71 15.43 2.59 -4.88
N CYS A 72 14.48 2.05 -4.11
CA CYS A 72 13.46 2.86 -3.43
C CYS A 72 14.09 3.83 -2.42
N ILE A 73 15.06 3.37 -1.62
CA ILE A 73 15.72 4.17 -0.60
C ILE A 73 16.60 5.28 -1.22
N GLU A 74 17.33 4.99 -2.31
CA GLU A 74 18.07 6.02 -3.08
C GLU A 74 17.17 7.10 -3.68
N ASN A 75 15.89 6.79 -3.87
CA ASN A 75 14.88 7.67 -4.46
C ASN A 75 13.86 8.19 -3.43
N ALA A 76 14.20 8.17 -2.14
CA ALA A 76 13.27 8.49 -1.04
C ALA A 76 12.63 9.90 -1.11
N LYS A 77 13.24 10.87 -1.80
CA LYS A 77 12.60 12.17 -2.09
C LYS A 77 11.24 12.05 -2.81
N TYR A 78 11.00 10.92 -3.47
CA TYR A 78 9.76 10.58 -4.17
C TYR A 78 8.92 9.54 -3.40
N ALA A 79 9.14 9.39 -2.09
CA ALA A 79 8.51 8.35 -1.27
C ALA A 79 6.99 8.30 -1.44
N LYS A 80 6.32 9.46 -1.56
CA LYS A 80 4.88 9.51 -1.80
C LYS A 80 4.47 8.76 -3.07
N GLU A 81 5.08 9.09 -4.21
CA GLU A 81 4.76 8.46 -5.50
C GLU A 81 5.14 6.97 -5.52
N ILE A 82 6.22 6.60 -4.82
CA ILE A 82 6.64 5.19 -4.70
C ILE A 82 5.65 4.38 -3.87
N SER A 83 5.22 4.91 -2.73
CA SER A 83 4.21 4.28 -1.86
C SER A 83 2.85 4.16 -2.57
N GLU A 84 2.42 5.20 -3.30
CA GLU A 84 1.18 5.18 -4.10
C GLU A 84 1.25 4.14 -5.21
N CYS A 85 2.35 4.06 -5.97
CA CYS A 85 2.54 3.06 -7.02
C CYS A 85 2.53 1.61 -6.47
N LEU A 86 3.14 1.37 -5.30
CA LEU A 86 3.10 0.07 -4.64
C LEU A 86 1.67 -0.32 -4.25
N LEU A 87 0.89 0.59 -3.69
CA LEU A 87 -0.52 0.36 -3.37
C LEU A 87 -1.36 0.08 -4.63
N GLU A 88 -1.26 0.93 -5.64
CA GLU A 88 -1.99 0.78 -6.91
C GLU A 88 -1.69 -0.59 -7.53
N SER A 89 -0.42 -1.01 -7.52
CA SER A 89 -0.04 -2.32 -8.02
C SER A 89 -0.66 -3.47 -7.22
N LEU A 90 -0.80 -3.34 -5.89
CA LEU A 90 -1.44 -4.35 -5.05
C LEU A 90 -2.95 -4.45 -5.30
N GLN A 91 -3.59 -3.35 -5.73
CA GLN A 91 -5.02 -3.29 -6.02
C GLN A 91 -5.40 -3.90 -7.38
N LEU A 92 -4.44 -4.20 -8.25
CA LEU A 92 -4.70 -4.91 -9.50
C LEU A 92 -5.05 -6.37 -9.22
N ASP A 93 -6.22 -6.80 -9.67
CA ASP A 93 -6.76 -8.15 -9.42
C ASP A 93 -6.02 -9.22 -10.22
N GLU A 94 -5.55 -8.88 -11.43
CA GLU A 94 -4.79 -9.77 -12.31
C GLU A 94 -3.36 -10.05 -11.79
N THR A 95 -2.90 -9.32 -10.77
CA THR A 95 -1.57 -9.54 -10.21
C THR A 95 -1.51 -10.90 -9.51
N PRO A 96 -0.57 -11.79 -9.90
CA PRO A 96 -0.39 -13.09 -9.25
C PRO A 96 -0.06 -12.99 -7.75
N LEU A 97 -0.53 -13.96 -6.95
CA LEU A 97 -0.35 -14.00 -5.49
C LEU A 97 1.11 -13.80 -5.05
N HIS A 98 2.06 -14.49 -5.70
CA HIS A 98 3.48 -14.39 -5.37
C HIS A 98 4.05 -12.99 -5.58
N ARG A 99 3.53 -12.21 -6.54
CA ARG A 99 3.93 -10.82 -6.77
C ARG A 99 3.34 -9.88 -5.73
N LYS A 100 2.09 -10.11 -5.30
CA LYS A 100 1.48 -9.34 -4.18
C LYS A 100 2.28 -9.52 -2.89
N ILE A 101 2.68 -10.76 -2.60
CA ILE A 101 3.58 -11.05 -1.47
C ILE A 101 4.94 -10.36 -1.64
N ALA A 102 5.55 -10.44 -2.82
CA ALA A 102 6.83 -9.78 -3.08
C ALA A 102 6.76 -8.26 -2.84
N ARG A 103 5.67 -7.61 -3.29
CA ARG A 103 5.43 -6.18 -3.06
C ARG A 103 5.24 -5.85 -1.60
N LEU A 104 4.53 -6.69 -0.84
CA LEU A 104 4.41 -6.55 0.62
C LEU A 104 5.77 -6.69 1.31
N TYR A 105 6.61 -7.63 0.90
CA TYR A 105 7.97 -7.78 1.43
C TYR A 105 8.85 -6.56 1.14
N LEU A 106 8.73 -5.99 -0.07
CA LEU A 106 9.41 -4.73 -0.40
C LEU A 106 8.93 -3.57 0.48
N ILE A 107 7.62 -3.44 0.72
CA ILE A 107 7.06 -2.42 1.63
C ILE A 107 7.65 -2.60 3.04
N ASN A 108 7.67 -3.83 3.54
CA ASN A 108 8.25 -4.16 4.83
C ASN A 108 9.75 -3.79 4.94
N ASP A 109 10.53 -4.12 3.92
CA ASP A 109 11.96 -3.83 3.87
C ASP A 109 12.23 -2.32 3.76
N ILE A 110 11.44 -1.59 2.98
CA ILE A 110 11.55 -0.12 2.92
C ILE A 110 11.27 0.47 4.31
N LEU A 111 10.19 0.06 4.97
CA LEU A 111 9.82 0.55 6.30
C LEU A 111 10.85 0.22 7.37
N SER A 112 11.46 -0.96 7.30
CA SER A 112 12.50 -1.39 8.24
C SER A 112 13.78 -0.55 8.09
N ASN A 113 14.12 -0.14 6.87
CA ASN A 113 15.36 0.59 6.59
C ASN A 113 15.18 2.13 6.57
N CYS A 114 13.95 2.64 6.48
CA CYS A 114 13.71 4.07 6.32
C CYS A 114 14.03 4.92 7.57
N VAL A 115 14.22 4.29 8.73
CA VAL A 115 14.51 4.97 10.02
C VAL A 115 16.01 5.30 10.16
N GLN A 116 16.84 4.84 9.24
CA GLN A 116 18.28 5.05 9.30
C GLN A 116 18.67 6.51 9.01
N LYS A 117 19.31 7.15 9.99
CA LYS A 117 19.69 8.57 9.95
C LYS A 117 20.69 8.94 8.85
N ALA A 118 21.45 7.96 8.35
CA ALA A 118 22.48 8.19 7.33
C ALA A 118 21.90 8.50 5.94
N ILE A 119 20.62 8.20 5.70
CA ILE A 119 20.02 8.31 4.38
C ILE A 119 19.04 9.49 4.36
N ARG A 120 19.33 10.47 3.49
CA ARG A 120 18.50 11.65 3.32
C ARG A 120 17.11 11.27 2.81
N ASP A 121 16.09 11.92 3.36
CA ASP A 121 14.68 11.80 2.97
C ASP A 121 14.06 10.40 3.18
N ALA A 122 14.82 9.38 3.61
CA ALA A 122 14.32 8.01 3.81
C ALA A 122 13.14 7.97 4.79
N SER A 123 13.20 8.73 5.88
CA SER A 123 12.15 8.79 6.90
C SER A 123 10.78 9.25 6.38
N LEU A 124 10.70 9.88 5.20
CA LEU A 124 9.44 10.25 4.56
C LEU A 124 8.54 9.03 4.30
N TYR A 125 9.14 7.87 4.00
CA TYR A 125 8.40 6.63 3.75
C TYR A 125 7.48 6.27 4.92
N ARG A 126 7.91 6.48 6.17
CA ARG A 126 7.10 6.16 7.35
C ARG A 126 5.76 6.89 7.31
N SER A 127 5.78 8.20 7.03
CA SER A 127 4.56 9.02 6.97
C SER A 127 3.66 8.66 5.79
N HIS A 128 4.24 8.29 4.64
CA HIS A 128 3.48 7.97 3.44
C HIS A 128 2.84 6.59 3.51
N PHE A 129 3.57 5.58 3.98
CA PHE A 129 2.99 4.26 4.21
C PHE A 129 1.97 4.26 5.34
N GLU A 130 2.20 5.02 6.42
CA GLU A 130 1.23 5.18 7.51
C GLU A 130 -0.14 5.64 7.00
N ALA A 131 -0.17 6.58 6.05
CA ALA A 131 -1.40 7.14 5.48
C ALA A 131 -2.17 6.18 4.56
N ILE A 132 -1.54 5.10 4.10
CA ILE A 132 -2.13 4.11 3.19
C ILE A 132 -2.13 2.69 3.77
N PHE A 133 -1.72 2.54 5.03
CA PHE A 133 -1.45 1.24 5.65
C PHE A 133 -2.69 0.34 5.63
N GLU A 134 -3.82 0.88 6.05
CA GLU A 134 -5.09 0.17 6.06
C GLU A 134 -5.54 -0.21 4.63
N LYS A 135 -5.32 0.69 3.65
CA LYS A 135 -5.65 0.43 2.24
C LYS A 135 -4.84 -0.73 1.65
N ILE A 136 -3.58 -0.89 2.07
CA ILE A 136 -2.74 -2.03 1.67
C ILE A 136 -3.40 -3.34 2.14
N PHE A 137 -3.83 -3.41 3.39
CA PHE A 137 -4.44 -4.62 3.94
C PHE A 137 -5.86 -4.87 3.46
N VAL A 138 -6.63 -3.84 3.10
CA VAL A 138 -7.88 -4.01 2.34
C VAL A 138 -7.62 -4.69 1.00
N ALA A 139 -6.62 -4.24 0.23
CA ALA A 139 -6.30 -4.83 -1.07
C ALA A 139 -5.83 -6.29 -0.95
N LEU A 140 -5.00 -6.58 0.05
CA LEU A 140 -4.55 -7.95 0.35
C LEU A 140 -5.70 -8.83 0.86
N GLY A 141 -6.63 -8.28 1.65
CA GLY A 141 -7.80 -9.00 2.16
C GLY A 141 -8.78 -9.38 1.05
N LYS A 142 -9.04 -8.47 0.10
CA LYS A 142 -9.79 -8.78 -1.13
C LYS A 142 -9.16 -9.93 -1.91
N THR A 143 -7.83 -9.88 -2.06
CA THR A 143 -7.08 -10.95 -2.73
C THR A 143 -7.21 -12.26 -1.94
N TYR A 144 -7.07 -12.22 -0.61
CA TYR A 144 -7.17 -13.41 0.25
C TYR A 144 -8.53 -14.10 0.10
N GLN A 145 -9.62 -13.34 0.12
CA GLN A 145 -10.98 -13.85 -0.05
C GLN A 145 -11.26 -14.39 -1.45
N SER A 146 -10.55 -13.91 -2.48
CA SER A 146 -10.73 -14.36 -3.86
C SER A 146 -9.96 -15.66 -4.20
N ILE A 147 -9.18 -16.23 -3.28
CA ILE A 147 -8.39 -17.44 -3.53
C ILE A 147 -9.29 -18.67 -3.40
N PRO A 148 -9.54 -19.44 -4.48
CA PRO A 148 -10.42 -20.62 -4.41
C PRO A 148 -9.77 -21.81 -3.70
N SER A 149 -8.44 -21.94 -3.78
CA SER A 149 -7.71 -23.06 -3.19
C SER A 149 -7.37 -22.78 -1.73
N ARG A 150 -7.94 -23.57 -0.82
CA ARG A 150 -7.68 -23.46 0.63
C ARG A 150 -6.20 -23.50 0.99
N ILE A 151 -5.42 -24.40 0.37
CA ILE A 151 -3.98 -24.51 0.63
C ILE A 151 -3.25 -23.23 0.21
N LYS A 152 -3.56 -22.68 -0.98
CA LYS A 152 -2.94 -21.43 -1.45
C LYS A 152 -3.35 -20.23 -0.58
N MET A 153 -4.60 -20.22 -0.12
CA MET A 153 -5.15 -19.21 0.78
C MET A 153 -4.42 -19.22 2.12
N ASP A 154 -4.27 -20.39 2.75
CA ASP A 154 -3.52 -20.56 4.01
C ASP A 154 -2.06 -20.14 3.85
N GLN A 155 -1.40 -20.53 2.75
CA GLN A 155 -0.02 -20.12 2.46
C GLN A 155 0.11 -18.60 2.28
N PHE A 156 -0.85 -17.96 1.59
CA PHE A 156 -0.87 -16.51 1.41
C PHE A 156 -1.05 -15.80 2.75
N GLN A 157 -2.02 -16.23 3.56
CA GLN A 157 -2.26 -15.70 4.91
C GLN A 157 -1.03 -15.85 5.80
N GLN A 158 -0.39 -17.02 5.85
CA GLN A 158 0.82 -17.23 6.64
C GLN A 158 1.92 -16.22 6.28
N ARG A 159 2.11 -15.95 4.99
CA ARG A 159 3.11 -14.98 4.52
C ARG A 159 2.77 -13.55 4.92
N VAL A 160 1.50 -13.16 4.88
CA VAL A 160 1.04 -11.84 5.35
C VAL A 160 1.19 -11.72 6.88
N MET A 161 0.82 -12.75 7.63
CA MET A 161 0.95 -12.79 9.09
C MET A 161 2.41 -12.73 9.55
N ASN A 162 3.33 -13.34 8.80
CA ASN A 162 4.76 -13.19 9.08
C ASN A 162 5.24 -11.74 8.97
N VAL A 163 4.67 -10.94 8.06
CA VAL A 163 4.98 -9.50 7.95
C VAL A 163 4.42 -8.73 9.14
N PHE A 164 3.20 -9.04 9.58
CA PHE A 164 2.67 -8.46 10.82
C PHE A 164 3.53 -8.79 12.04
N ARG A 165 3.99 -10.04 12.16
CA ARG A 165 4.91 -10.44 13.24
C ARG A 165 6.19 -9.62 13.21
N HIS A 166 6.78 -9.44 12.02
CA HIS A 166 7.98 -8.60 11.89
C HIS A 166 7.71 -7.14 12.28
N PHE A 167 6.56 -6.57 11.89
CA PHE A 167 6.18 -5.22 12.32
C PHE A 167 6.07 -5.08 13.84
N ASP A 168 5.55 -6.11 14.51
CA ASP A 168 5.46 -6.16 15.98
C ASP A 168 6.86 -6.33 16.62
N ASP A 169 7.66 -7.27 16.12
CA ASP A 169 9.02 -7.58 16.62
C ASP A 169 9.95 -6.35 16.60
N VAL A 170 9.86 -5.54 15.55
CA VAL A 170 10.68 -4.31 15.44
C VAL A 170 10.00 -3.08 16.04
N ALA A 171 8.81 -3.25 16.65
CA ALA A 171 7.97 -2.18 17.19
C ALA A 171 7.72 -1.06 16.17
N LEU A 172 7.44 -1.43 14.91
CA LEU A 172 7.24 -0.45 13.84
C LEU A 172 5.98 0.39 14.07
N TYR A 173 4.90 -0.29 14.50
CA TYR A 173 3.59 0.28 14.78
C TYR A 173 3.06 -0.19 16.13
N PRO A 174 2.16 0.57 16.78
CA PRO A 174 1.49 0.11 18.00
C PRO A 174 0.72 -1.18 17.76
N THR A 175 0.72 -2.08 18.75
CA THR A 175 0.07 -3.39 18.68
C THR A 175 -1.42 -3.30 18.31
N GLU A 176 -2.15 -2.32 18.84
CA GLU A 176 -3.57 -2.07 18.52
C GLU A 176 -3.79 -1.82 17.01
N LYS A 177 -2.93 -1.00 16.40
CA LYS A 177 -2.99 -0.72 14.96
C LYS A 177 -2.71 -1.99 14.14
N LEU A 178 -1.77 -2.83 14.58
CA LEU A 178 -1.46 -4.10 13.91
C LEU A 178 -2.65 -5.07 13.99
N ILE A 179 -3.27 -5.21 15.17
CA ILE A 179 -4.47 -6.05 15.38
C ILE A 179 -5.63 -5.57 14.49
N MET A 180 -5.91 -4.26 14.47
CA MET A 180 -6.95 -3.69 13.61
C MET A 180 -6.70 -4.03 12.13
N ASN A 181 -5.46 -3.91 11.66
CA ASN A 181 -5.11 -4.20 10.27
C ASN A 181 -5.11 -5.70 9.94
N GLN A 182 -4.82 -6.58 10.91
CA GLN A 182 -5.02 -8.02 10.77
C GLN A 182 -6.51 -8.34 10.59
N ASN A 183 -7.39 -7.72 11.37
CA ASN A 183 -8.83 -7.92 11.26
C ASN A 183 -9.36 -7.41 9.91
N ILE A 184 -8.88 -6.25 9.43
CA ILE A 184 -9.17 -5.74 8.08
C ILE A 184 -8.72 -6.75 7.01
N PHE A 185 -7.48 -7.27 7.12
CA PHE A 185 -6.96 -8.26 6.17
C PHE A 185 -7.80 -9.55 6.15
N LEU A 186 -8.22 -10.04 7.32
CA LEU A 186 -9.05 -11.23 7.44
C LEU A 186 -10.52 -10.99 7.05
N GLY A 187 -10.93 -9.74 6.79
CA GLY A 187 -12.31 -9.38 6.49
C GLY A 187 -13.24 -9.37 7.71
N LEU A 188 -12.69 -9.32 8.92
CA LEU A 188 -13.46 -9.24 10.17
C LEU A 188 -13.91 -7.82 10.49
N VAL A 189 -13.29 -6.81 9.88
CA VAL A 189 -13.62 -5.38 10.02
C VAL A 189 -13.63 -4.74 8.64
N GLU A 190 -14.67 -3.98 8.35
CA GLU A 190 -14.77 -3.24 7.08
C GLU A 190 -14.18 -1.84 7.22
N TYR A 191 -13.03 -1.64 6.55
CA TYR A 191 -12.39 -0.33 6.50
C TYR A 191 -13.26 0.69 5.74
N GLY A 192 -13.63 1.78 6.43
CA GLY A 192 -14.30 2.94 5.83
C GLY A 192 -15.81 3.05 6.08
N LYS A 193 -16.45 2.06 6.73
CA LYS A 193 -17.88 2.16 7.10
C LYS A 193 -18.12 3.01 8.36
N GLU A 194 -17.19 3.01 9.30
CA GLU A 194 -17.30 3.82 10.54
C GLU A 194 -17.32 5.35 10.28
N LYS A 195 -16.85 5.82 9.11
CA LYS A 195 -16.86 7.25 8.76
C LYS A 195 -18.17 7.75 8.16
N SER A 196 -19.12 6.87 7.84
CA SER A 196 -20.43 7.25 7.31
C SER A 196 -21.53 7.30 8.36
N GLU A 197 -21.30 6.74 9.55
CA GLU A 197 -22.33 6.55 10.59
C GLU A 197 -22.33 7.64 11.68
N GLU A 198 -21.41 8.62 11.64
CA GLU A 198 -21.50 9.85 12.46
C GLU A 198 -22.31 10.98 11.76
N LYS A 199 -23.36 10.63 11.04
CA LYS A 199 -24.45 11.58 10.76
C LYS A 199 -25.56 11.26 11.74
N GLU A 200 -25.83 12.20 12.65
CA GLU A 200 -26.99 12.18 13.54
C GLU A 200 -28.25 11.83 12.73
N PRO A 201 -29.18 11.02 13.27
CA PRO A 201 -30.46 10.79 12.62
C PRO A 201 -31.21 12.12 12.56
N GLU A 202 -31.44 12.62 11.34
CA GLU A 202 -32.49 13.61 11.09
C GLU A 202 -33.82 12.91 11.35
N ASP A 203 -34.53 13.38 12.39
CA ASP A 203 -35.94 13.13 12.61
C ASP A 203 -36.72 13.66 11.40
N ASP A 204 -37.35 12.78 10.62
CA ASP A 204 -38.59 13.02 9.89
C ASP A 204 -39.04 11.72 9.22
N ASP A 205 -40.14 11.15 9.71
CA ASP A 205 -41.34 10.87 8.92
C ASP A 205 -42.25 9.91 9.71
N GLU A 206 -43.23 10.51 10.39
CA GLU A 206 -44.53 9.87 10.60
C GLU A 206 -45.17 9.66 9.22
N GLU A 207 -45.63 8.44 8.94
CA GLU A 207 -47.00 8.18 8.45
C GLU A 207 -47.23 6.66 8.42
N GLU A 208 -48.13 6.21 9.29
CA GLU A 208 -48.80 4.91 9.23
C GLU A 208 -49.80 4.91 8.08
N GLU A 209 -49.78 3.93 7.18
CA GLU A 209 -51.00 3.42 6.53
C GLU A 209 -50.91 1.90 6.29
N ASP A 210 -51.94 1.21 6.77
CA ASP A 210 -52.24 -0.22 6.67
C ASP A 210 -52.43 -0.72 5.22
N LEU A 211 -51.99 -1.95 4.89
CA LEU A 211 -52.67 -2.78 3.87
C LEU A 211 -52.30 -4.29 3.91
N ASP A 212 -53.09 -5.02 4.70
CA ASP A 212 -53.71 -6.33 4.49
C ASP A 212 -53.02 -7.42 3.60
N GLY A 213 -52.57 -8.50 4.26
CA GLY A 213 -53.19 -9.83 4.15
C GLY A 213 -53.08 -10.70 2.88
N MET A 214 -52.11 -11.64 2.93
CA MET A 214 -52.18 -13.07 2.53
C MET A 214 -52.40 -13.47 1.04
N PRO A 215 -52.12 -14.73 0.59
CA PRO A 215 -51.58 -15.91 1.30
C PRO A 215 -50.41 -16.65 0.60
N LEU A 216 -49.75 -17.50 1.39
CA LEU A 216 -48.92 -18.63 0.96
C LEU A 216 -49.73 -19.64 0.14
N ASP A 217 -49.15 -20.15 -0.95
CA ASP A 217 -49.54 -21.44 -1.50
C ASP A 217 -48.31 -22.32 -1.78
N GLU A 218 -48.37 -23.52 -1.20
CA GLU A 218 -47.44 -24.64 -1.38
C GLU A 218 -47.82 -25.45 -2.62
N ARG A 219 -46.83 -26.25 -3.09
CA ARG A 219 -46.90 -27.35 -4.08
C ARG A 219 -46.68 -26.86 -5.52
N ASP A 220 -45.76 -27.41 -6.31
CA ASP A 220 -45.64 -28.84 -6.59
C ASP A 220 -44.24 -29.31 -7.02
N GLN A 221 -44.05 -30.61 -6.85
CA GLN A 221 -42.86 -31.43 -7.08
C GLN A 221 -42.56 -31.73 -8.56
N LYS A 222 -41.28 -31.77 -8.95
CA LYS A 222 -40.64 -32.74 -9.89
C LYS A 222 -39.12 -32.40 -9.98
N LYS A 223 -38.14 -33.22 -9.58
CA LYS A 223 -37.69 -34.59 -9.95
C LYS A 223 -37.08 -34.68 -11.36
N MET A 224 -35.91 -35.37 -11.43
CA MET A 224 -34.97 -35.70 -12.54
C MET A 224 -33.85 -34.66 -12.77
N SER A 225 -32.56 -34.99 -12.96
CA SER A 225 -31.78 -36.25 -13.12
C SER A 225 -30.28 -35.86 -12.93
N LEU A 226 -29.42 -36.64 -12.25
CA LEU A 226 -28.54 -37.71 -12.77
C LEU A 226 -27.50 -37.25 -13.82
N TYR A 227 -26.29 -37.83 -13.74
CA TYR A 227 -24.99 -37.57 -14.43
C TYR A 227 -24.10 -36.57 -13.66
N ASP A 228 -23.12 -36.97 -12.83
CA ASP A 228 -21.98 -37.90 -13.02
C ASP A 228 -20.98 -37.36 -14.04
N ASP A 229 -19.84 -36.89 -13.54
CA ASP A 229 -18.53 -36.86 -14.21
C ASP A 229 -17.46 -36.54 -13.14
N GLU A 230 -16.85 -37.62 -12.64
CA GLU A 230 -15.52 -37.61 -12.05
C GLU A 230 -14.53 -37.20 -13.15
N ASP A 231 -13.76 -36.14 -12.93
CA ASP A 231 -12.59 -35.85 -13.76
C ASP A 231 -11.31 -35.94 -12.94
N ASP A 232 -10.39 -36.63 -13.57
CA ASP A 232 -9.29 -37.36 -12.97
C ASP A 232 -8.15 -36.50 -12.46
N ILE A 233 -7.50 -37.11 -11.49
CA ILE A 233 -6.22 -36.79 -10.90
C ILE A 233 -5.13 -37.03 -11.95
N ASP A 234 -4.49 -35.98 -12.47
CA ASP A 234 -3.28 -36.16 -13.30
C ASP A 234 -2.03 -35.93 -12.45
N GLY A 235 -1.41 -37.04 -12.07
CA GLY A 235 -0.07 -37.11 -11.52
C GLY A 235 0.93 -37.40 -12.64
N VAL A 236 1.81 -36.45 -12.94
CA VAL A 236 2.92 -36.67 -13.89
C VAL A 236 4.15 -37.25 -13.16
N PRO A 237 4.68 -38.40 -13.59
CA PRO A 237 5.91 -38.97 -13.06
C PRO A 237 7.17 -38.20 -13.50
N LEU A 238 8.17 -38.22 -12.61
CA LEU A 238 9.55 -37.79 -12.86
C LEU A 238 10.23 -38.73 -13.86
N GLU A 239 10.73 -38.18 -14.97
CA GLU A 239 11.82 -38.79 -15.73
C GLU A 239 13.06 -37.89 -15.74
N GLU A 240 14.15 -38.53 -15.39
CA GLU A 240 15.51 -38.01 -15.26
C GLU A 240 16.23 -38.31 -16.57
N VAL A 241 16.62 -37.28 -17.34
CA VAL A 241 17.52 -37.48 -18.49
C VAL A 241 18.55 -36.36 -18.59
N VAL A 242 19.79 -36.82 -18.72
CA VAL A 242 21.08 -36.13 -18.74
C VAL A 242 21.28 -35.35 -20.07
N GLY A 243 22.05 -34.25 -20.04
CA GLY A 243 22.26 -33.27 -21.14
C GLY A 243 22.98 -33.77 -22.42
N PRO A 244 23.54 -32.90 -23.31
CA PRO A 244 24.24 -31.63 -23.02
C PRO A 244 24.06 -30.42 -24.00
N SER A 245 24.31 -29.22 -23.45
CA SER A 245 25.03 -28.02 -23.98
C SER A 245 24.68 -27.27 -25.29
N THR A 246 24.97 -25.96 -25.22
CA THR A 246 25.01 -24.86 -26.24
C THR A 246 23.67 -24.11 -26.42
N SER A 247 23.55 -22.78 -26.38
CA SER A 247 24.48 -21.65 -26.48
C SER A 247 23.86 -20.42 -25.78
N ALA A 248 24.58 -19.81 -24.83
CA ALA A 248 24.14 -18.62 -24.11
C ALA A 248 24.61 -17.35 -24.85
N LYS A 249 23.67 -16.48 -25.24
CA LYS A 249 23.97 -15.12 -25.67
C LYS A 249 24.27 -14.25 -24.45
N GLU A 250 25.47 -13.70 -24.43
CA GLU A 250 26.00 -12.84 -23.38
C GLU A 250 25.24 -11.50 -23.29
N ILE A 251 24.81 -11.14 -22.09
CA ILE A 251 24.33 -9.80 -21.72
C ILE A 251 25.44 -9.15 -20.86
N PRO A 252 25.79 -7.87 -21.05
CA PRO A 252 27.02 -7.29 -20.48
C PRO A 252 27.06 -7.32 -18.94
N LYS A 253 28.11 -7.94 -18.40
CA LYS A 253 28.32 -8.32 -16.99
C LYS A 253 28.70 -7.17 -16.03
N ASP A 254 28.82 -5.94 -16.50
CA ASP A 254 29.55 -4.91 -15.76
C ASP A 254 28.69 -4.12 -14.74
N ARG A 255 27.42 -3.80 -15.08
CA ARG A 255 26.52 -3.08 -14.14
C ARG A 255 25.89 -3.98 -13.08
N SER A 256 25.67 -5.26 -13.40
CA SER A 256 25.09 -6.23 -12.44
C SER A 256 26.03 -6.47 -11.26
N ASN A 257 27.34 -6.53 -11.51
CA ASN A 257 28.32 -6.72 -10.46
C ASN A 257 28.43 -5.49 -9.56
N GLN A 258 28.40 -4.28 -10.13
CA GLN A 258 28.48 -3.05 -9.33
C GLN A 258 27.27 -2.88 -8.39
N SER A 259 26.06 -3.22 -8.84
CA SER A 259 24.86 -3.23 -7.97
C SER A 259 24.91 -4.34 -6.91
N LYS A 260 25.49 -5.50 -7.22
CA LYS A 260 25.72 -6.59 -6.25
C LYS A 260 26.82 -6.24 -5.24
N GLU A 261 27.86 -5.52 -5.66
CA GLU A 261 28.97 -5.05 -4.83
C GLU A 261 28.50 -3.94 -3.88
N LEU A 262 27.74 -2.97 -4.39
CA LEU A 262 27.11 -1.91 -3.58
C LEU A 262 26.11 -2.50 -2.60
N ALA A 263 25.26 -3.45 -3.02
CA ALA A 263 24.40 -4.19 -2.11
C ALA A 263 25.22 -4.94 -1.04
N ARG A 264 26.28 -5.65 -1.40
CA ARG A 264 27.15 -6.33 -0.43
C ARG A 264 27.88 -5.39 0.53
N ASN A 265 28.31 -4.22 0.06
CA ASN A 265 29.09 -3.27 0.87
C ASN A 265 28.19 -2.43 1.78
N ILE A 266 26.97 -2.09 1.33
CA ILE A 266 25.94 -1.51 2.21
C ILE A 266 25.62 -2.46 3.37
N TRP A 267 25.70 -3.78 3.17
CA TRP A 267 25.35 -4.78 4.19
C TRP A 267 26.46 -5.08 5.20
N LYS A 268 27.72 -4.69 4.93
CA LYS A 268 28.85 -4.97 5.84
C LYS A 268 29.04 -3.91 6.92
N ASP A 269 28.63 -2.68 6.67
CA ASP A 269 28.88 -1.56 7.58
C ASP A 269 27.59 -1.15 8.31
N GLY A 270 27.21 -1.91 9.34
CA GLY A 270 26.35 -1.41 10.43
C GLY A 270 24.83 -1.53 10.29
N TYR A 271 24.29 -2.49 9.54
CA TYR A 271 22.85 -2.68 9.40
C TYR A 271 22.31 -3.73 10.40
N LYS A 272 21.49 -3.30 11.36
CA LYS A 272 20.64 -4.20 12.14
C LYS A 272 19.71 -4.95 11.17
N MET A 273 19.92 -6.26 11.11
CA MET A 273 19.05 -7.33 10.59
C MET A 273 17.65 -6.86 10.15
N SER A 274 17.44 -6.64 8.85
CA SER A 274 16.10 -6.61 8.27
C SER A 274 15.60 -8.04 8.03
N MET A 275 14.27 -8.21 7.90
CA MET A 275 13.50 -9.47 7.76
C MET A 275 14.11 -10.49 6.78
N VAL A 276 14.90 -9.99 5.85
CA VAL A 276 15.75 -10.73 4.91
C VAL A 276 16.73 -11.71 5.57
N MET A 277 16.96 -11.63 6.89
CA MET A 277 17.71 -12.63 7.67
C MET A 277 16.82 -13.55 8.53
N MET A 278 15.55 -13.19 8.80
CA MET A 278 14.63 -13.99 9.61
C MET A 278 13.85 -15.05 8.81
N MET A 279 13.74 -14.92 7.48
CA MET A 279 13.08 -15.93 6.63
C MET A 279 13.92 -17.18 6.34
N VAL A 280 15.05 -17.39 7.03
CA VAL A 280 15.91 -18.59 6.90
C VAL A 280 16.19 -19.22 8.28
N SER A 281 15.22 -19.22 9.18
CA SER A 281 15.29 -20.04 10.40
C SER A 281 13.96 -20.69 10.68
#